data_AF-A0A2V7RZQ5-F1
#
_entry.id   AF-A0A2V7RZQ5-F1
#
_cell.length_a   1.000
_cell.length_b   1.000
_cell.length_c   1.000
_cell.angle_alpha   90.00
_cell.angle_beta   90.00
_cell.angle_gamma   90.00
#
_symmetry.space_group_name_H-M   'P 1'
#
loop_
_entity.id
_entity.type
_entity.pdbx_description
1 polymer ?
#
loop_
_entity_poly.entity_id
_entity_poly.type
_entity_poly.pdbx_seq_one_letter_code
_entity_poly.pdbx_strand_id
1 'polypeptide(L)'
;MTFMASANDPLVALEEHWAVSTFGTEQRTSLIAFADDVLRALRSGATSQRSKPATEDLLALASAFDIAARERLELEGLGSPFAVAGPAELGERRAFLRAGAGRAFSLLAAAPLDFDDEVGALYRVLLVVALAHVAGQAENLRPWLAVHRRKLFPGDDRELRWDLLLLRRIVELWTEVLGGAGPSGLERAMELVATIREERGARERELLASFDESEEMRMRFYLFALFHLSEAATELLLYRIHGAPNDVTQRVYVALSLARSATSGDVQILPALEWLYESAACVIRQRTPQLELLPEGERDGRVH
;
A
#
# COMPACT_ATOMS: atom_id res chain seq x y z
N MET A 1 0.11 41.13 -10.79
CA MET A 1 -0.74 39.96 -11.06
C MET A 1 -0.42 38.91 -10.03
N THR A 2 -1.15 38.92 -8.93
CA THR A 2 -1.00 37.96 -7.83
C THR A 2 -1.86 36.77 -8.18
N PHE A 3 -1.23 35.61 -8.43
CA PHE A 3 -1.96 34.34 -8.44
C PHE A 3 -2.52 34.15 -7.02
N MET A 4 -3.82 34.36 -6.86
CA MET A 4 -4.53 33.85 -5.68
C MET A 4 -4.51 32.33 -5.80
N ALA A 5 -3.67 31.68 -5.00
CA ALA A 5 -3.80 30.26 -4.74
C ALA A 5 -5.23 30.00 -4.26
N SER A 6 -5.88 29.00 -4.87
CA SER A 6 -7.18 28.50 -4.45
C SER A 6 -7.17 28.28 -2.93
N ALA A 7 -8.23 28.70 -2.23
CA ALA A 7 -8.40 28.55 -0.79
C ALA A 7 -8.54 27.08 -0.31
N ASN A 8 -8.14 26.10 -1.13
CA ASN A 8 -8.24 24.67 -0.83
C ASN A 8 -7.19 23.84 -1.61
N ASP A 9 -5.95 24.33 -1.74
CA ASP A 9 -4.85 23.49 -2.27
C ASP A 9 -4.47 22.42 -1.22
N PRO A 10 -4.66 21.12 -1.50
CA PRO A 10 -4.38 20.08 -0.52
C PRO A 10 -2.91 20.03 -0.10
N LEU A 11 -1.97 20.45 -0.95
CA LEU A 11 -0.55 20.51 -0.59
C LEU A 11 -0.27 21.61 0.44
N VAL A 12 -0.89 22.78 0.30
CA VAL A 12 -0.77 23.87 1.28
C VAL A 12 -1.31 23.42 2.63
N ALA A 13 -2.50 22.80 2.64
CA ALA A 13 -3.09 22.27 3.87
C ALA A 13 -2.23 21.19 4.55
N LEU A 14 -1.56 20.33 3.77
CA LEU A 14 -0.61 19.35 4.29
C LEU A 14 0.64 20.01 4.90
N GLU A 15 1.18 21.05 4.26
CA GLU A 15 2.36 21.75 4.77
C GLU A 15 2.09 22.56 6.05
N GLU A 16 0.86 23.04 6.22
CA GLU A 16 0.40 23.72 7.44
C GLU A 16 0.08 22.76 8.60
N HIS A 17 -0.05 21.45 8.32
CA HIS A 17 -0.32 20.44 9.33
C HIS A 17 0.76 20.42 10.43
N TRP A 18 0.35 20.19 11.69
CA TRP A 18 1.25 20.26 12.85
C TRP A 18 2.46 19.32 12.69
N ALA A 19 2.26 18.11 12.17
CA ALA A 19 3.35 17.15 11.98
C ALA A 19 4.40 17.64 10.98
N VAL A 20 3.98 18.30 9.89
CA VAL A 20 4.85 18.74 8.79
C VAL A 20 5.50 20.10 9.11
N SER A 21 4.75 21.01 9.73
CA SER A 21 5.22 22.36 10.08
C SER A 21 6.34 22.40 11.11
N THR A 22 6.60 21.30 11.82
CA THR A 22 7.78 21.15 12.71
C THR A 22 9.12 21.23 11.95
N PHE A 23 9.12 20.87 10.66
CA PHE A 23 10.30 21.00 9.79
C PHE A 23 10.38 22.41 9.24
N GLY A 24 11.57 23.02 9.22
CA GLY A 24 11.76 24.34 8.61
C GLY A 24 11.45 24.31 7.10
N THR A 25 10.89 25.39 6.54
CA THR A 25 10.50 25.45 5.12
C THR A 25 11.66 25.09 4.18
N GLU A 26 12.86 25.62 4.43
CA GLU A 26 14.06 25.31 3.64
C GLU A 26 14.44 23.82 3.70
N GLN A 27 14.37 23.22 4.90
CA GLN A 27 14.63 21.79 5.09
C GLN A 27 13.61 20.94 4.30
N ARG A 28 12.31 21.26 4.40
CA ARG A 28 11.26 20.56 3.65
C ARG A 28 11.49 20.66 2.14
N THR A 29 11.72 21.86 1.62
CA THR A 29 11.97 22.09 0.20
C THR A 29 13.20 21.32 -0.28
N SER A 30 14.27 21.29 0.50
CA SER A 30 15.49 20.56 0.15
C SER A 30 15.28 19.04 0.09
N LEU A 31 14.64 18.45 1.11
CA LEU A 31 14.35 17.02 1.18
C LEU A 31 13.39 16.56 0.07
N ILE A 32 12.33 17.34 -0.18
CA ILE A 32 11.38 17.08 -1.27
C ILE A 32 12.11 17.12 -2.62
N ALA A 33 12.92 18.15 -2.86
CA ALA A 33 13.61 18.30 -4.13
C ALA A 33 14.71 17.22 -4.33
N PHE A 34 15.30 16.71 -3.24
CA PHE A 34 16.15 15.52 -3.29
C PHE A 34 15.35 14.29 -3.71
N ALA A 35 14.22 14.02 -3.06
CA ALA A 35 13.38 12.86 -3.38
C ALA A 35 12.89 12.87 -4.83
N ASP A 36 12.44 14.02 -5.32
CA ASP A 36 12.00 14.20 -6.71
C ASP A 36 13.14 13.96 -7.71
N ASP A 37 14.37 14.33 -7.36
CA ASP A 37 15.56 14.08 -8.19
C ASP A 37 15.93 12.60 -8.25
N VAL A 38 15.87 11.89 -7.11
CA VAL A 38 16.08 10.44 -7.04
C VAL A 38 15.07 9.70 -7.92
N LEU A 39 13.78 10.01 -7.80
CA LEU A 39 12.75 9.40 -8.65
C LEU A 39 12.96 9.73 -10.13
N ARG A 40 13.36 10.97 -10.46
CA ARG A 40 13.67 11.36 -11.85
C ARG A 40 14.85 10.57 -12.39
N ALA A 41 15.90 10.40 -11.59
CA ALA A 41 17.09 9.63 -11.95
C ALA A 41 16.76 8.14 -12.18
N LEU A 42 15.91 7.56 -11.32
CA LEU A 42 15.42 6.18 -11.50
C LEU A 42 14.68 5.99 -12.83
N ARG A 43 13.84 6.95 -13.23
CA ARG A 43 13.13 6.90 -14.53
C ARG A 43 14.05 7.01 -15.74
N SER A 44 15.12 7.80 -15.63
CA SER A 44 16.06 8.02 -16.74
C SER A 44 17.24 7.04 -16.75
N GLY A 45 17.37 6.17 -15.73
CA GLY A 45 18.54 5.32 -15.54
C GLY A 45 19.81 6.10 -15.15
N ALA A 46 19.66 7.36 -14.74
CA ALA A 46 20.76 8.21 -14.29
C ALA A 46 21.01 8.05 -12.77
N THR A 47 22.08 8.68 -12.28
CA THR A 47 22.33 8.83 -10.85
C THR A 47 21.88 10.21 -10.40
N SER A 48 21.27 10.30 -9.21
CA SER A 48 20.97 11.61 -8.61
C SER A 48 22.26 12.39 -8.39
N GLN A 49 22.24 13.68 -8.71
CA GLN A 49 23.40 14.57 -8.58
C GLN A 49 23.36 15.41 -7.30
N ARG A 50 22.27 15.30 -6.52
CA ARG A 50 22.12 16.04 -5.27
C ARG A 50 22.89 15.37 -4.14
N SER A 51 23.40 16.18 -3.22
CA SER A 51 24.00 15.67 -1.98
C SER A 51 22.95 14.86 -1.22
N LYS A 52 23.33 13.64 -0.82
CA LYS A 52 22.45 12.74 -0.07
C LYS A 52 22.22 13.30 1.34
N PRO A 53 20.96 13.56 1.75
CA PRO A 53 20.64 13.94 3.12
C PRO A 53 20.72 12.74 4.07
N ALA A 54 20.59 12.99 5.37
CA ALA A 54 20.41 11.93 6.35
C ALA A 54 19.16 11.11 6.01
N THR A 55 19.24 9.79 6.16
CA THR A 55 18.10 8.91 5.85
C THR A 55 16.97 9.11 6.86
N GLU A 56 17.33 9.40 8.11
CA GLU A 56 16.44 9.71 9.21
C GLU A 56 15.58 10.95 8.91
N ASP A 57 16.16 11.99 8.30
CA ASP A 57 15.43 13.20 7.91
C ASP A 57 14.38 12.93 6.84
N LEU A 58 14.72 12.09 5.84
CA LEU A 58 13.78 11.67 4.80
C LEU A 58 12.63 10.85 5.39
N LEU A 59 12.95 9.88 6.26
CA LEU A 59 11.95 9.03 6.91
C LEU A 59 11.05 9.85 7.83
N ALA A 60 11.62 10.76 8.63
CA ALA A 60 10.85 11.60 9.53
C ALA A 60 9.88 12.53 8.78
N LEU A 61 10.33 13.19 7.70
CA LEU A 61 9.44 14.03 6.90
C LEU A 61 8.38 13.19 6.17
N ALA A 62 8.74 11.98 5.70
CA ALA A 62 7.77 11.08 5.09
C ALA A 62 6.67 10.66 6.08
N SER A 63 7.06 10.29 7.31
CA SER A 63 6.13 10.00 8.41
C SER A 63 5.25 11.19 8.76
N ALA A 64 5.77 12.43 8.72
CA ALA A 64 4.98 13.61 8.97
C ALA A 64 3.87 13.82 7.91
N PHE A 65 4.18 13.65 6.63
CA PHE A 65 3.18 13.69 5.56
C PHE A 65 2.19 12.52 5.63
N ASP A 66 2.68 11.32 5.96
CA ASP A 66 1.86 10.14 6.21
C ASP A 66 0.85 10.40 7.33
N ILE A 67 1.29 10.84 8.51
CA ILE A 67 0.41 11.18 9.65
C ILE A 67 -0.63 12.22 9.23
N ALA A 68 -0.20 13.33 8.62
CA ALA A 68 -1.10 14.40 8.18
C ALA A 68 -2.20 13.89 7.24
N ALA A 69 -1.85 12.98 6.33
CA ALA A 69 -2.79 12.41 5.39
C ALA A 69 -3.71 11.36 6.02
N ARG A 70 -3.17 10.50 6.90
CA ARG A 70 -3.92 9.42 7.55
C ARG A 70 -4.98 9.92 8.53
N GLU A 71 -4.83 11.13 9.09
CA GLU A 71 -5.92 11.79 9.83
C GLU A 71 -7.21 11.92 9.00
N ARG A 72 -7.11 12.00 7.66
CA ARG A 72 -8.27 12.02 6.75
C ARG A 72 -8.66 10.65 6.19
N LEU A 73 -7.93 9.58 6.54
CA LEU A 73 -8.35 8.24 6.15
C LEU A 73 -9.64 7.87 6.86
N GLU A 74 -9.81 8.24 8.13
CA GLU A 74 -11.05 8.07 8.93
C GLU A 74 -11.80 6.77 8.58
N LEU A 75 -11.19 5.60 8.83
CA LEU A 75 -11.75 4.30 8.42
C LEU A 75 -13.13 4.00 9.01
N GLU A 76 -13.47 4.66 10.12
CA GLU A 76 -14.79 4.61 10.79
C GLU A 76 -15.64 5.87 10.49
N GLY A 77 -15.06 6.87 9.82
CA GLY A 77 -15.69 8.11 9.36
C GLY A 77 -15.79 8.14 7.83
N LEU A 78 -15.32 9.21 7.18
CA LEU A 78 -15.48 9.39 5.73
C LEU A 78 -14.78 8.35 4.85
N GLY A 79 -13.83 7.59 5.39
CA GLY A 79 -13.21 6.46 4.68
C GLY A 79 -13.99 5.15 4.78
N SER A 80 -14.94 5.04 5.70
CA SER A 80 -15.77 3.85 5.84
C SER A 80 -16.54 3.58 4.54
N PRO A 81 -16.70 2.32 4.11
CA PRO A 81 -17.51 2.02 2.95
C PRO A 81 -19.00 2.26 3.22
N PHE A 82 -19.36 2.48 4.49
CA PHE A 82 -20.71 2.79 4.96
C PHE A 82 -20.91 4.28 5.21
N ALA A 83 -19.92 5.13 4.91
CA ALA A 83 -20.02 6.57 5.10
C ALA A 83 -21.08 7.18 4.18
N VAL A 84 -21.89 8.09 4.74
CA VAL A 84 -22.85 8.90 3.97
C VAL A 84 -22.22 10.27 3.76
N ALA A 85 -21.66 10.51 2.57
CA ALA A 85 -20.97 11.74 2.23
C ALA A 85 -21.29 12.20 0.80
N GLY A 86 -21.25 13.51 0.57
CA GLY A 86 -21.53 14.09 -0.75
C GLY A 86 -20.38 13.87 -1.76
N PRO A 87 -20.64 13.88 -3.08
CA PRO A 87 -19.58 13.72 -4.09
C PRO A 87 -18.45 14.74 -4.01
N ALA A 88 -18.76 15.97 -3.60
CA ALA A 88 -17.79 17.06 -3.44
C ALA A 88 -16.84 16.79 -2.27
N GLU A 89 -17.37 16.47 -1.10
CA GLU A 89 -16.61 16.12 0.11
C GLU A 89 -15.70 14.90 -0.12
N LEU A 90 -16.23 13.86 -0.76
CA LEU A 90 -15.42 12.70 -1.15
C LEU A 90 -14.35 13.07 -2.18
N GLY A 91 -14.61 14.07 -3.04
CA GLY A 91 -13.65 14.62 -3.98
C GLY A 91 -12.49 15.34 -3.29
N GLU A 92 -12.79 16.20 -2.33
CA GLU A 92 -11.81 16.92 -1.52
C GLU A 92 -10.96 15.95 -0.70
N ARG A 93 -11.57 14.98 -0.01
CA ARG A 93 -10.86 13.92 0.72
C ARG A 93 -9.89 13.18 -0.19
N ARG A 94 -10.34 12.77 -1.39
CA ARG A 94 -9.47 12.09 -2.36
C ARG A 94 -8.28 12.95 -2.79
N ALA A 95 -8.51 14.23 -3.08
CA ALA A 95 -7.45 15.14 -3.51
C ALA A 95 -6.39 15.31 -2.40
N PHE A 96 -6.83 15.43 -1.15
CA PHE A 96 -5.96 15.50 0.02
C PHE A 96 -5.15 14.22 0.23
N LEU A 97 -5.80 13.06 0.22
CA LEU A 97 -5.12 11.76 0.36
C LEU A 97 -4.11 11.53 -0.76
N ARG A 98 -4.44 11.90 -2.02
CA ARG A 98 -3.51 11.81 -3.15
C ARG A 98 -2.26 12.67 -2.95
N ALA A 99 -2.44 13.91 -2.52
CA ALA A 99 -1.33 14.83 -2.28
C ALA A 99 -0.41 14.32 -1.16
N GLY A 100 -1.00 13.87 -0.05
CA GLY A 100 -0.26 13.32 1.09
C GLY A 100 0.46 12.02 0.76
N ALA A 101 -0.25 11.10 0.09
CA ALA A 101 0.33 9.85 -0.37
C ALA A 101 1.50 10.08 -1.32
N GLY A 102 1.39 11.05 -2.23
CA GLY A 102 2.46 11.41 -3.16
C GLY A 102 3.71 11.92 -2.45
N ARG A 103 3.56 12.80 -1.46
CA ARG A 103 4.70 13.30 -0.67
C ARG A 103 5.36 12.21 0.17
N ALA A 104 4.58 11.43 0.90
CA ALA A 104 5.09 10.33 1.71
C ALA A 104 5.78 9.27 0.82
N PHE A 105 5.18 8.90 -0.31
CA PHE A 105 5.77 7.99 -1.30
C PHE A 105 7.13 8.48 -1.78
N SER A 106 7.23 9.72 -2.29
CA SER A 106 8.48 10.22 -2.86
C SER A 106 9.64 10.18 -1.87
N LEU A 107 9.38 10.61 -0.63
CA LEU A 107 10.38 10.62 0.44
C LEU A 107 10.78 9.20 0.87
N LEU A 108 9.80 8.28 1.05
CA LEU A 108 10.08 6.88 1.37
C LEU A 108 10.82 6.17 0.25
N ALA A 109 10.48 6.43 -1.01
CA ALA A 109 11.12 5.79 -2.15
C ALA A 109 12.57 6.27 -2.35
N ALA A 110 12.88 7.50 -1.93
CA ALA A 110 14.22 8.08 -2.01
C ALA A 110 15.16 7.64 -0.88
N ALA A 111 14.63 7.26 0.28
CA ALA A 111 15.41 6.69 1.36
C ALA A 111 15.79 5.22 1.06
N PRO A 112 17.01 4.77 1.40
CA PRO A 112 17.41 3.37 1.20
C PRO A 112 16.54 2.42 2.04
N LEU A 113 16.29 1.22 1.53
CA LEU A 113 15.72 0.12 2.32
C LEU A 113 16.82 -0.48 3.20
N ASP A 114 16.49 -0.70 4.47
CA ASP A 114 17.32 -1.47 5.39
C ASP A 114 16.97 -2.94 5.22
N PHE A 115 17.89 -3.74 4.69
CA PHE A 115 17.67 -5.17 4.46
C PHE A 115 18.14 -6.03 5.64
N ASP A 116 18.74 -5.42 6.67
CA ASP A 116 19.09 -6.13 7.90
C ASP A 116 17.85 -6.34 8.79
N ASP A 117 16.86 -5.45 8.68
CA ASP A 117 15.48 -5.64 9.18
C ASP A 117 14.55 -6.06 8.02
N GLU A 118 14.54 -7.36 7.72
CA GLU A 118 13.77 -7.88 6.58
C GLU A 118 12.26 -7.65 6.71
N VAL A 119 11.71 -7.79 7.91
CA VAL A 119 10.28 -7.58 8.17
C VAL A 119 9.92 -6.11 7.99
N GLY A 120 10.70 -5.20 8.57
CA GLY A 120 10.53 -3.75 8.38
C GLY A 120 10.67 -3.33 6.92
N ALA A 121 11.61 -3.92 6.17
CA ALA A 121 11.75 -3.69 4.73
C ALA A 121 10.49 -4.08 3.96
N LEU A 122 9.92 -5.25 4.26
CA LEU A 122 8.71 -5.76 3.63
C LEU A 122 7.48 -4.89 3.94
N TYR A 123 7.30 -4.48 5.20
CA TYR A 123 6.24 -3.53 5.58
C TYR A 123 6.40 -2.18 4.87
N ARG A 124 7.63 -1.68 4.77
CA ARG A 124 7.90 -0.43 4.06
C ARG A 124 7.61 -0.53 2.57
N VAL A 125 7.91 -1.67 1.95
CA VAL A 125 7.55 -1.92 0.53
C VAL A 125 6.05 -1.92 0.36
N LEU A 126 5.31 -2.59 1.26
CA LEU A 126 3.85 -2.61 1.24
C LEU A 126 3.26 -1.21 1.34
N LEU A 127 3.79 -0.39 2.24
CA LEU A 127 3.42 1.02 2.40
C LEU A 127 3.72 1.83 1.13
N VAL A 128 4.94 1.72 0.59
CA VAL A 128 5.36 2.43 -0.63
C VAL A 128 4.47 2.09 -1.83
N VAL A 129 4.13 0.82 -2.01
CA VAL A 129 3.23 0.36 -3.08
C VAL A 129 1.83 0.95 -2.91
N ALA A 130 1.27 0.92 -1.69
CA ALA A 130 -0.05 1.47 -1.40
C ALA A 130 -0.11 2.99 -1.63
N LEU A 131 0.86 3.73 -1.09
CA LEU A 131 0.98 5.19 -1.27
C LEU A 131 1.09 5.56 -2.75
N ALA A 132 1.98 4.88 -3.49
CA ALA A 132 2.17 5.13 -4.91
C ALA A 132 0.89 4.87 -5.71
N HIS A 133 0.13 3.82 -5.36
CA HIS A 133 -1.14 3.52 -6.00
C HIS A 133 -2.18 4.61 -5.75
N VAL A 134 -2.39 5.01 -4.48
CA VAL A 134 -3.33 6.09 -4.14
C VAL A 134 -2.95 7.39 -4.83
N ALA A 135 -1.66 7.75 -4.84
CA ALA A 135 -1.13 8.95 -5.47
C ALA A 135 -1.16 8.90 -7.02
N GLY A 136 -1.41 7.74 -7.63
CA GLY A 136 -1.36 7.57 -9.08
C GLY A 136 0.04 7.70 -9.68
N GLN A 137 1.07 7.27 -8.95
CA GLN A 137 2.50 7.42 -9.27
C GLN A 137 3.11 6.12 -9.86
N ALA A 138 2.35 5.41 -10.69
CA ALA A 138 2.77 4.12 -11.26
C ALA A 138 4.07 4.24 -12.10
N GLU A 139 4.29 5.38 -12.75
CA GLU A 139 5.48 5.72 -13.51
C GLU A 139 6.75 5.82 -12.66
N ASN A 140 6.60 6.08 -11.35
CA ASN A 140 7.69 6.12 -10.39
C ASN A 140 7.86 4.79 -9.66
N LEU A 141 6.75 4.12 -9.32
CA LEU A 141 6.79 2.84 -8.63
C LEU A 141 7.44 1.73 -9.47
N ARG A 142 7.13 1.64 -10.77
CA ARG A 142 7.66 0.58 -11.65
C ARG A 142 9.20 0.54 -11.70
N PRO A 143 9.92 1.64 -12.02
CA PRO A 143 11.39 1.61 -12.02
C PRO A 143 11.95 1.41 -10.61
N TRP A 144 11.30 1.94 -9.57
CA TRP A 144 11.71 1.71 -8.18
C TRP A 144 11.65 0.22 -7.82
N LEU A 145 10.54 -0.46 -8.14
CA LEU A 145 10.41 -1.91 -7.95
C LEU A 145 11.43 -2.69 -8.77
N ALA A 146 11.69 -2.30 -10.03
CA ALA A 146 12.65 -2.99 -10.88
C ALA A 146 14.06 -3.03 -10.29
N VAL A 147 14.49 -1.95 -9.63
CA VAL A 147 15.80 -1.88 -8.96
C VAL A 147 15.87 -2.77 -7.72
N HIS A 148 14.77 -2.89 -6.97
CA HIS A 148 14.75 -3.63 -5.71
C HIS A 148 14.27 -5.09 -5.85
N ARG A 149 13.64 -5.45 -6.98
CA ARG A 149 12.92 -6.73 -7.16
C ARG A 149 13.76 -7.95 -6.80
N ARG A 150 15.01 -8.00 -7.26
CA ARG A 150 15.92 -9.14 -7.00
C ARG A 150 16.24 -9.33 -5.52
N LYS A 151 16.28 -8.24 -4.74
CA LYS A 151 16.53 -8.30 -3.30
C LYS A 151 15.26 -8.58 -2.50
N LEU A 152 14.12 -8.03 -2.94
CA LEU A 152 12.83 -8.18 -2.28
C LEU A 152 12.21 -9.55 -2.48
N PHE A 153 12.34 -10.10 -3.69
CA PHE A 153 11.72 -11.37 -4.11
C PHE A 153 12.78 -12.26 -4.80
N PRO A 154 13.80 -12.72 -4.05
CA PRO A 154 14.71 -13.73 -4.59
C PRO A 154 13.93 -15.00 -4.91
N GLY A 155 14.32 -15.69 -5.98
CA GLY A 155 13.56 -16.85 -6.48
C GLY A 155 13.73 -18.14 -5.65
N ASP A 156 14.61 -18.17 -4.64
CA ASP A 156 14.89 -19.36 -3.84
C ASP A 156 14.58 -19.10 -2.36
N ASP A 157 13.34 -19.41 -1.99
CA ASP A 157 12.79 -19.11 -0.66
C ASP A 157 12.42 -20.38 0.13
N ARG A 158 12.90 -21.55 -0.33
CA ARG A 158 12.49 -22.85 0.21
C ARG A 158 12.86 -23.07 1.68
N GLU A 159 13.95 -22.44 2.10
CA GLU A 159 14.52 -22.53 3.45
C GLU A 159 14.00 -21.44 4.41
N LEU A 160 13.23 -20.46 3.92
CA LEU A 160 12.70 -19.41 4.78
C LEU A 160 11.64 -19.98 5.73
N ARG A 161 11.65 -19.46 6.96
CA ARG A 161 10.60 -19.75 7.95
C ARG A 161 9.25 -19.26 7.40
N TRP A 162 8.19 -20.04 7.68
CA TRP A 162 6.89 -19.87 7.03
C TRP A 162 6.29 -18.47 7.17
N ASP A 163 6.39 -17.85 8.34
CA ASP A 163 5.88 -16.51 8.63
C ASP A 163 6.54 -15.44 7.75
N LEU A 164 7.87 -15.48 7.60
CA LEU A 164 8.62 -14.56 6.76
C LEU A 164 8.35 -14.80 5.26
N LEU A 165 8.32 -16.07 4.85
CA LEU A 165 7.96 -16.46 3.49
C LEU A 165 6.55 -15.98 3.12
N LEU A 166 5.59 -16.17 4.03
CA LEU A 166 4.22 -15.73 3.86
C LEU A 166 4.13 -14.21 3.74
N LEU A 167 4.79 -13.45 4.64
CA LEU A 167 4.84 -11.99 4.55
C LEU A 167 5.38 -11.54 3.19
N ARG A 168 6.52 -12.10 2.76
CA ARG A 168 7.14 -11.74 1.48
C ARG A 168 6.20 -12.00 0.30
N ARG A 169 5.55 -13.17 0.26
CA ARG A 169 4.57 -13.52 -0.78
C ARG A 169 3.35 -12.60 -0.76
N ILE A 170 2.90 -12.17 0.42
CA ILE A 170 1.80 -11.19 0.55
C ILE A 170 2.22 -9.82 0.01
N VAL A 171 3.45 -9.38 0.30
CA VAL A 171 3.98 -8.12 -0.24
C VAL A 171 4.12 -8.20 -1.77
N GLU A 172 4.60 -9.33 -2.31
CA GLU A 172 4.62 -9.55 -3.76
C GLU A 172 3.19 -9.54 -4.33
N LEU A 173 2.25 -10.23 -3.68
CA LEU A 173 0.86 -10.30 -4.10
C LEU A 173 0.23 -8.92 -4.19
N TRP A 174 0.37 -8.07 -3.17
CA TRP A 174 -0.13 -6.70 -3.21
C TRP A 174 0.57 -5.84 -4.28
N THR A 175 1.86 -6.05 -4.49
CA THR A 175 2.62 -5.38 -5.57
C THR A 175 2.04 -5.71 -6.94
N GLU A 176 1.77 -6.98 -7.22
CA GLU A 176 1.19 -7.43 -8.48
C GLU A 176 -0.29 -7.01 -8.60
N VAL A 177 -1.09 -7.11 -7.53
CA VAL A 177 -2.51 -6.72 -7.50
C VAL A 177 -2.71 -5.22 -7.67
N LEU A 178 -1.80 -4.35 -7.20
CA LEU A 178 -1.91 -2.90 -7.38
C LEU A 178 -1.18 -2.38 -8.62
N GLY A 179 -0.16 -3.09 -9.10
CA GLY A 179 0.67 -2.71 -10.24
C GLY A 179 0.27 -3.31 -11.59
N GLY A 180 -0.34 -4.51 -11.60
CA GLY A 180 -0.68 -5.25 -12.81
C GLY A 180 -1.72 -4.53 -13.68
N ALA A 181 -1.61 -4.63 -15.00
CA ALA A 181 -2.57 -4.07 -15.95
C ALA A 181 -3.27 -5.19 -16.73
N GLY A 182 -4.61 -5.24 -16.65
CA GLY A 182 -5.42 -6.28 -17.30
C GLY A 182 -5.20 -7.70 -16.74
N PRO A 183 -5.92 -8.71 -17.26
CA PRO A 183 -5.84 -10.08 -16.76
C PRO A 183 -4.47 -10.76 -16.93
N SER A 184 -3.78 -10.52 -18.05
CA SER A 184 -2.42 -11.08 -18.28
C SER A 184 -1.38 -10.49 -17.33
N GLY A 185 -1.61 -9.28 -16.81
CA GLY A 185 -0.78 -8.67 -15.77
C GLY A 185 -1.05 -9.21 -14.36
N LEU A 186 -1.92 -10.21 -14.20
CA LEU A 186 -2.37 -10.74 -12.90
C LEU A 186 -2.06 -12.23 -12.71
N GLU A 187 -1.43 -12.90 -13.68
CA GLU A 187 -1.08 -14.32 -13.61
C GLU A 187 -0.19 -14.62 -12.39
N ARG A 188 0.85 -13.79 -12.16
CA ARG A 188 1.72 -13.92 -10.98
C ARG A 188 0.96 -13.80 -9.65
N ALA A 189 -0.02 -12.90 -9.59
CA ALA A 189 -0.86 -12.75 -8.40
C ALA A 189 -1.70 -14.02 -8.15
N MET A 190 -2.25 -14.63 -9.21
CA MET A 190 -2.99 -15.90 -9.09
C MET A 190 -2.09 -17.06 -8.65
N GLU A 191 -0.87 -17.16 -9.18
CA GLU A 191 0.13 -18.15 -8.76
C GLU A 191 0.48 -18.01 -7.27
N LEU A 192 0.69 -16.77 -6.80
CA LEU A 192 0.96 -16.49 -5.39
C LEU A 192 -0.19 -16.93 -4.48
N VAL A 193 -1.43 -16.63 -4.86
CA VAL A 193 -2.63 -17.06 -4.11
C VAL A 193 -2.72 -18.59 -4.06
N ALA A 194 -2.51 -19.27 -5.19
CA ALA A 194 -2.54 -20.73 -5.25
C ALA A 194 -1.46 -21.34 -4.33
N THR A 195 -0.23 -20.84 -4.42
CA THR A 195 0.91 -21.31 -3.63
C THR A 195 0.69 -21.12 -2.13
N ILE A 196 0.20 -19.93 -1.72
CA ILE A 196 -0.13 -19.65 -0.30
C ILE A 196 -1.17 -20.66 0.21
N ARG A 197 -2.22 -20.93 -0.58
CA ARG A 197 -3.29 -21.86 -0.18
C ARG A 197 -2.80 -23.30 -0.07
N GLU A 198 -1.99 -23.76 -1.02
CA GLU A 198 -1.46 -25.12 -1.07
C GLU A 198 -0.52 -25.39 0.11
N GLU A 199 0.39 -24.47 0.41
CA GLU A 199 1.43 -24.68 1.42
C GLU A 199 0.96 -24.44 2.87
N ARG A 200 -0.09 -23.61 3.05
CA ARG A 200 -0.54 -23.13 4.38
C ARG A 200 -0.64 -24.23 5.41
N GLY A 201 -1.43 -25.28 5.13
CA GLY A 201 -1.76 -26.29 6.14
C GLY A 201 -0.56 -27.10 6.63
N ALA A 202 0.44 -27.33 5.77
CA ALA A 202 1.66 -28.06 6.15
C ALA A 202 2.64 -27.13 6.88
N ARG A 203 2.95 -25.98 6.28
CA ARG A 203 3.95 -25.02 6.79
C ARG A 203 3.52 -24.36 8.11
N GLU A 204 2.24 -24.04 8.27
CA GLU A 204 1.70 -23.47 9.51
C GLU A 204 1.82 -24.45 10.68
N ARG A 205 1.47 -25.73 10.47
CA ARG A 205 1.60 -26.76 11.51
C ARG A 205 3.06 -26.99 11.90
N GLU A 206 3.96 -27.05 10.91
CA GLU A 206 5.40 -27.19 11.13
C GLU A 206 5.97 -26.01 11.94
N LEU A 207 5.62 -24.78 11.57
CA LEU A 207 6.05 -23.58 12.28
C LEU A 207 5.55 -23.57 13.73
N LEU A 208 4.25 -23.79 13.94
CA LEU A 208 3.65 -23.69 15.28
C LEU A 208 4.15 -24.78 16.24
N ALA A 209 4.51 -25.96 15.72
CA ALA A 209 5.08 -27.05 16.52
C ALA A 209 6.47 -26.72 17.11
N SER A 210 7.13 -25.65 16.64
CA SER A 210 8.45 -25.22 17.11
C SER A 210 8.44 -24.24 18.29
N PHE A 211 7.26 -23.77 18.71
CA PHE A 211 7.09 -22.74 19.74
C PHE A 211 6.56 -23.29 21.07
N ASP A 212 6.81 -22.57 22.16
CA ASP A 212 6.08 -22.77 23.41
C ASP A 212 4.65 -22.18 23.33
N GLU A 213 3.79 -22.46 24.31
CA GLU A 213 2.38 -22.03 24.29
C GLU A 213 2.21 -20.49 24.14
N SER A 214 3.10 -19.70 24.75
CA SER A 214 3.02 -18.24 24.72
C SER A 214 3.51 -17.65 23.39
N GLU A 215 4.55 -18.22 22.82
CA GLU A 215 5.09 -17.89 21.51
C GLU A 215 4.15 -18.35 20.40
N GLU A 216 3.58 -19.54 20.54
CA GLU A 216 2.60 -20.11 19.62
C GLU A 216 1.38 -19.18 19.54
N MET A 217 0.84 -18.71 20.66
CA MET A 217 -0.30 -17.79 20.66
C MET A 217 0.03 -16.49 19.91
N ARG A 218 1.20 -15.86 20.18
CA ARG A 218 1.63 -14.65 19.47
C ARG A 218 1.78 -14.91 17.96
N MET A 219 2.40 -16.03 17.60
CA MET A 219 2.58 -16.42 16.20
C MET A 219 1.23 -16.68 15.50
N ARG A 220 0.25 -17.28 16.19
CA ARG A 220 -1.10 -17.48 15.65
C ARG A 220 -1.78 -16.16 15.32
N PHE A 221 -1.68 -15.14 16.17
CA PHE A 221 -2.21 -13.80 15.88
C PHE A 221 -1.49 -13.15 14.70
N TYR A 222 -0.16 -13.32 14.63
CA TYR A 222 0.61 -12.80 13.50
C TYR A 222 0.20 -13.44 12.17
N LEU A 223 0.14 -14.77 12.12
CA LEU A 223 -0.31 -15.51 10.93
C LEU A 223 -1.76 -15.19 10.59
N PHE A 224 -2.65 -15.03 11.59
CA PHE A 224 -4.02 -14.59 11.37
C PHE A 224 -4.09 -13.24 10.64
N ALA A 225 -3.27 -12.27 11.05
CA ALA A 225 -3.20 -10.99 10.35
C ALA A 225 -2.70 -11.13 8.92
N LEU A 226 -1.63 -11.91 8.70
CA LEU A 226 -1.09 -12.17 7.36
C LEU A 226 -2.12 -12.86 6.46
N PHE A 227 -2.88 -13.83 6.97
CA PHE A 227 -3.91 -14.49 6.17
C PHE A 227 -5.03 -13.54 5.76
N HIS A 228 -5.50 -12.67 6.66
CA HIS A 228 -6.50 -11.67 6.27
C HIS A 228 -5.93 -10.62 5.31
N LEU A 229 -4.65 -10.30 5.42
CA LEU A 229 -3.97 -9.44 4.46
C LEU A 229 -3.90 -10.08 3.06
N SER A 230 -3.68 -11.40 3.00
CA SER A 230 -3.71 -12.20 1.76
C SER A 230 -5.13 -12.34 1.19
N GLU A 231 -6.14 -12.47 2.06
CA GLU A 231 -7.55 -12.59 1.71
C GLU A 231 -8.06 -11.30 1.07
N ALA A 232 -7.76 -10.15 1.68
CA ALA A 232 -8.09 -8.83 1.12
C ALA A 232 -7.51 -8.66 -0.30
N ALA A 233 -6.23 -9.02 -0.50
CA ALA A 233 -5.60 -8.97 -1.82
C ALA A 233 -6.25 -9.94 -2.82
N THR A 234 -6.66 -11.12 -2.35
CA THR A 234 -7.33 -12.13 -3.18
C THR A 234 -8.72 -11.68 -3.62
N GLU A 235 -9.52 -11.11 -2.71
CA GLU A 235 -10.84 -10.55 -3.04
C GLU A 235 -10.71 -9.41 -4.05
N LEU A 236 -9.73 -8.54 -3.86
CA LEU A 236 -9.43 -7.47 -4.82
C LEU A 236 -8.99 -8.04 -6.17
N LEU A 237 -8.12 -9.06 -6.19
CA LEU A 237 -7.66 -9.75 -7.39
C LEU A 237 -8.83 -10.36 -8.18
N LEU A 238 -9.70 -11.13 -7.51
CA LEU A 238 -10.88 -11.73 -8.13
C LEU A 238 -11.79 -10.65 -8.70
N TYR A 239 -12.01 -9.55 -7.97
CA TYR A 239 -12.75 -8.41 -8.47
C TYR A 239 -12.08 -7.77 -9.68
N ARG A 240 -10.74 -7.68 -9.71
CA ARG A 240 -9.96 -7.19 -10.86
C ARG A 240 -9.96 -8.12 -12.07
N ILE A 241 -10.22 -9.41 -11.91
CA ILE A 241 -10.35 -10.35 -13.04
C ILE A 241 -11.81 -10.39 -13.51
N HIS A 242 -12.70 -10.79 -12.61
CA HIS A 242 -14.08 -11.18 -12.94
C HIS A 242 -15.10 -10.04 -12.78
N GLY A 243 -14.78 -8.98 -12.02
CA GLY A 243 -15.77 -7.97 -11.61
C GLY A 243 -16.66 -8.43 -10.47
N ALA A 244 -16.30 -9.56 -9.84
CA ALA A 244 -17.00 -10.18 -8.72
C ALA A 244 -15.99 -10.44 -7.58
N PRO A 245 -16.43 -10.45 -6.32
CA PRO A 245 -17.83 -10.39 -5.91
C PRO A 245 -18.38 -8.95 -5.82
N ASN A 246 -19.72 -8.81 -5.86
CA ASN A 246 -20.39 -7.50 -5.84
C ASN A 246 -20.20 -6.76 -4.50
N ASP A 247 -19.96 -7.50 -3.42
CA ASP A 247 -19.70 -7.00 -2.07
C ASP A 247 -18.20 -6.86 -1.77
N VAL A 248 -17.33 -6.82 -2.80
CA VAL A 248 -15.85 -6.72 -2.65
C VAL A 248 -15.42 -5.65 -1.66
N THR A 249 -16.09 -4.48 -1.66
CA THR A 249 -15.78 -3.38 -0.74
C THR A 249 -15.91 -3.82 0.72
N GLN A 250 -16.99 -4.52 1.06
CA GLN A 250 -17.23 -5.01 2.42
C GLN A 250 -16.23 -6.11 2.78
N ARG A 251 -15.95 -7.05 1.87
CA ARG A 251 -15.02 -8.15 2.10
C ARG A 251 -13.60 -7.66 2.38
N VAL A 252 -13.10 -6.75 1.55
CA VAL A 252 -11.79 -6.13 1.73
C VAL A 252 -11.74 -5.32 3.02
N TYR A 253 -12.78 -4.54 3.32
CA TYR A 253 -12.86 -3.78 4.57
C TYR A 253 -12.76 -4.69 5.80
N VAL A 254 -13.54 -5.77 5.85
CA VAL A 254 -13.55 -6.71 6.97
C VAL A 254 -12.19 -7.39 7.12
N ALA A 255 -11.61 -7.91 6.04
CA ALA A 255 -10.32 -8.57 6.08
C ALA A 255 -9.20 -7.63 6.56
N LEU A 256 -9.10 -6.41 6.01
CA LEU A 256 -8.11 -5.43 6.46
C LEU A 256 -8.33 -4.97 7.92
N SER A 257 -9.59 -4.86 8.36
CA SER A 257 -9.93 -4.51 9.75
C SER A 257 -9.54 -5.61 10.74
N LEU A 258 -9.73 -6.88 10.37
CA LEU A 258 -9.29 -8.03 11.16
C LEU A 258 -7.76 -8.10 11.23
N ALA A 259 -7.06 -7.87 10.11
CA ALA A 259 -5.61 -7.79 10.08
C ALA A 259 -5.09 -6.66 10.99
N ARG A 260 -5.70 -5.46 10.93
CA ARG A 260 -5.39 -4.31 11.81
C ARG A 260 -5.61 -4.62 13.28
N SER A 261 -6.71 -5.32 13.60
CA SER A 261 -7.03 -5.68 14.99
C SER A 261 -6.04 -6.71 15.56
N ALA A 262 -5.65 -7.70 14.76
CA ALA A 262 -4.70 -8.74 15.16
C ALA A 262 -3.26 -8.24 15.25
N THR A 263 -2.94 -7.12 14.58
CA THR A 263 -1.64 -6.42 14.67
C THR A 263 -1.72 -5.21 15.60
N SER A 264 -2.74 -5.12 16.46
CA SER A 264 -2.84 -4.03 17.42
C SER A 264 -1.62 -4.02 18.35
N GLY A 265 -0.81 -2.97 18.24
CA GLY A 265 0.47 -2.82 18.95
C GLY A 265 1.71 -2.92 18.06
N ASP A 266 1.61 -3.46 16.84
CA ASP A 266 2.65 -3.36 15.82
C ASP A 266 2.50 -2.05 15.05
N VAL A 267 3.29 -1.05 15.45
CA VAL A 267 3.26 0.30 14.86
C VAL A 267 3.87 0.34 13.45
N GLN A 268 4.65 -0.66 13.04
CA GLN A 268 5.34 -0.65 11.75
C GLN A 268 4.41 -1.01 10.59
N ILE A 269 3.51 -1.99 10.79
CA ILE A 269 2.58 -2.44 9.74
C ILE A 269 1.35 -1.53 9.61
N LEU A 270 0.95 -0.84 10.68
CA LEU A 270 -0.30 -0.09 10.73
C LEU A 270 -0.48 0.90 9.56
N PRO A 271 0.50 1.77 9.21
CA PRO A 271 0.34 2.68 8.07
C PRO A 271 0.07 1.93 6.77
N ALA A 272 0.74 0.79 6.54
CA ALA A 272 0.54 -0.01 5.34
C ALA A 272 -0.91 -0.52 5.25
N LEU A 273 -1.47 -1.03 6.34
CA LEU A 273 -2.86 -1.52 6.37
C LEU A 273 -3.88 -0.43 6.03
N GLU A 274 -3.71 0.77 6.58
CA GLU A 274 -4.60 1.90 6.36
C GLU A 274 -4.53 2.40 4.90
N TRP A 275 -3.32 2.48 4.33
CA TRP A 275 -3.15 2.85 2.92
C TRP A 275 -3.56 1.78 1.92
N LEU A 276 -3.43 0.50 2.27
CA LEU A 276 -3.95 -0.61 1.47
C LEU A 276 -5.46 -0.54 1.34
N TYR A 277 -6.14 -0.13 2.40
CA TYR A 277 -7.58 0.08 2.36
C TYR A 277 -7.97 1.16 1.33
N GLU A 278 -7.36 2.34 1.36
CA GLU A 278 -7.65 3.37 0.36
C GLU A 278 -7.20 2.95 -1.06
N SER A 279 -6.11 2.18 -1.17
CA SER A 279 -5.66 1.61 -2.45
C SER A 279 -6.71 0.68 -3.05
N ALA A 280 -7.28 -0.21 -2.24
CA ALA A 280 -8.37 -1.09 -2.68
C ALA A 280 -9.62 -0.30 -3.08
N ALA A 281 -9.99 0.73 -2.30
CA ALA A 281 -11.09 1.62 -2.64
C ALA A 281 -10.86 2.37 -3.97
N CYS A 282 -9.61 2.76 -4.29
CA CYS A 282 -9.23 3.30 -5.59
C CYS A 282 -9.47 2.31 -6.73
N VAL A 283 -9.02 1.05 -6.59
CA VAL A 283 -9.23 0.00 -7.61
C VAL A 283 -10.71 -0.26 -7.86
N ILE A 284 -11.50 -0.47 -6.79
CA ILE A 284 -12.92 -0.80 -6.88
C ILE A 284 -13.67 0.31 -7.63
N ARG A 285 -13.46 1.56 -7.21
CA ARG A 285 -14.06 2.76 -7.79
C ARG A 285 -13.67 3.03 -9.24
N GLN A 286 -12.48 2.63 -9.68
CA GLN A 286 -12.08 2.79 -11.09
C GLN A 286 -12.83 1.83 -12.01
N ARG A 287 -13.25 0.67 -11.50
CA ARG A 287 -13.95 -0.36 -12.28
C ARG A 287 -15.46 -0.15 -12.31
N THR A 288 -16.08 0.40 -11.26
CA THR A 288 -17.54 0.65 -11.23
C THR A 288 -18.04 1.45 -12.45
N PRO A 289 -17.40 2.58 -12.86
CA PRO A 289 -17.80 3.31 -14.05
C PRO A 289 -17.60 2.51 -15.35
N GLN A 290 -16.61 1.61 -15.40
CA GLN A 290 -16.34 0.79 -16.58
C GLN A 290 -17.41 -0.30 -16.78
N LEU A 291 -17.94 -0.85 -15.68
CA LEU A 291 -19.04 -1.81 -15.70
C LEU A 291 -20.39 -1.13 -16.00
N GLU A 292 -20.59 0.11 -15.53
CA GLU A 292 -21.79 0.91 -15.83
C GLU A 292 -21.91 1.33 -17.30
N LEU A 293 -20.81 1.27 -18.06
CA LEU A 293 -20.79 1.52 -19.51
C LEU A 293 -21.08 0.25 -20.34
N LEU A 294 -21.16 -0.93 -19.71
CA LEU A 294 -21.52 -2.17 -20.40
C LEU A 294 -23.06 -2.32 -20.43
N PRO A 295 -23.64 -2.76 -21.56
CA PRO A 295 -25.07 -3.02 -21.68
C PRO A 295 -25.52 -4.11 -20.69
N GLU A 296 -26.74 -3.99 -20.16
CA GLU A 296 -27.25 -4.78 -19.02
C GLU A 296 -27.08 -6.31 -19.17
N GLY A 297 -27.14 -6.85 -20.38
CA GLY A 297 -26.95 -8.28 -20.65
C GLY A 297 -25.52 -8.81 -20.46
N GLU A 298 -24.49 -7.96 -20.46
CA GLU A 298 -23.10 -8.37 -20.19
C GLU A 298 -22.71 -8.26 -18.71
N ARG A 299 -23.53 -7.60 -17.88
CA ARG A 299 -23.30 -7.46 -16.44
C ARG A 299 -23.59 -8.76 -15.69
N ASP A 300 -24.64 -9.48 -16.10
CA ASP A 300 -25.04 -10.76 -15.51
C ASP A 300 -24.38 -11.98 -16.18
N GLY A 301 -23.78 -11.81 -17.37
CA GLY A 301 -23.29 -12.93 -18.20
C GLY A 301 -21.92 -13.50 -17.84
N ARG A 302 -21.24 -13.01 -16.79
CA ARG A 302 -19.90 -13.50 -16.36
C ARG A 302 -19.91 -14.31 -15.06
N VAL A 303 -21.05 -14.91 -14.72
CA VAL A 303 -21.14 -15.98 -13.72
C VAL A 303 -21.27 -17.32 -14.46
N HIS A 304 -20.16 -17.82 -15.00
CA HIS A 304 -19.97 -19.24 -15.34
C HIS A 304 -18.49 -19.61 -15.17
#